data_AF-A0A1Z5LFH1-F1
#
_entry.id   AF-A0A1Z5LFH1-F1
#
_cell.length_a   1.000
_cell.length_b   1.000
_cell.length_c   1.000
_cell.angle_alpha   90.00
_cell.angle_beta   90.00
_cell.angle_gamma   90.00
#
_symmetry.space_group_name_H-M   'P 1'
#
loop_
_entity.id
_entity.type
_entity.pdbx_description
1 polymer ?
#
loop_
_entity_poly.entity_id
_entity_poly.type
_entity_poly.pdbx_seq_one_letter_code
_entity_poly.pdbx_strand_id
1 'polypeptide(L)'
;MSSGQGRLLYRKRTPGLSFAEPDSECRGEEQDQPGVCCSRRSVRRLQTDESICRGLGRWQIGRRLLKYRPSCHIVHLVRDQYYKIRSEVELKDSAPDFLRVSYKSKCLGNAEVSTNVCSGVKVGDQVEFSVEVEAVGCPVDPEESYTFRISPVGVNEYVQVDVSVFCDCSCKLDEEANSTRCSGHGTYSCGICSCDGPYSGLHCECLDEDIDRNRALCVASGQECVCKDGWTGLDCSCTTDTATCVAPGEDRICSGHGECVCGACVCAA
;
A
#
# COMPACT_ATOMS: atom_id res chain seq x y z
N MET A 1 -3.73 9.07 -10.25
CA MET A 1 -2.45 8.56 -9.70
C MET A 1 -1.71 9.76 -9.13
N SER A 2 -1.65 9.85 -7.81
CA SER A 2 -0.96 10.95 -7.11
C SER A 2 0.41 10.45 -6.67
N SER A 3 1.47 11.19 -7.03
CA SER A 3 2.85 10.83 -6.69
C SER A 3 3.56 12.00 -6.01
N GLY A 4 4.24 11.73 -4.91
CA GLY A 4 5.12 12.67 -4.21
C GLY A 4 6.57 12.25 -4.33
N GLN A 5 7.49 13.22 -4.39
CA GLN A 5 8.93 12.96 -4.37
C GLN A 5 9.60 13.76 -3.26
N GLY A 6 10.54 13.12 -2.57
CA GLY A 6 11.33 13.72 -1.49
C GLY A 6 12.79 13.29 -1.58
N ARG A 7 13.67 14.09 -0.98
CA ARG A 7 15.11 13.78 -0.85
C ARG A 7 15.48 13.66 0.62
N LEU A 8 16.11 12.55 0.97
CA LEU A 8 16.62 12.27 2.29
C LEU A 8 18.15 12.30 2.26
N LEU A 9 18.73 13.10 3.13
CA LEU A 9 20.17 13.17 3.32
C LEU A 9 20.53 12.38 4.58
N TYR A 10 21.26 11.29 4.39
CA TYR A 10 21.79 10.52 5.51
C TYR A 10 23.27 10.82 5.69
N ARG A 11 23.63 11.26 6.90
CA ARG A 11 25.04 11.47 7.29
C ARG A 11 25.40 10.50 8.40
N LYS A 12 26.40 9.66 8.13
CA LYS A 12 26.82 8.65 9.09
C LYS A 12 27.59 9.27 10.24
N ARG A 13 27.00 9.22 11.44
CA ARG A 13 27.63 9.71 12.68
C ARG A 13 28.55 8.65 13.28
N THR A 14 29.57 9.11 14.00
CA THR A 14 30.26 8.25 14.98
C THR A 14 29.22 7.75 15.97
N PRO A 15 29.21 6.45 16.33
CA PRO A 15 28.40 6.04 17.46
C PRO A 15 28.88 6.85 18.66
N GLY A 16 27.95 7.45 19.40
CA GLY A 16 28.28 7.98 20.70
C GLY A 16 28.85 6.83 21.51
N LEU A 17 30.17 6.82 21.75
CA LEU A 17 30.67 6.16 22.93
C LEU A 17 30.13 6.99 24.09
N SER A 18 28.95 6.65 24.58
CA SER A 18 28.74 6.75 26.01
C SER A 18 29.80 5.86 26.61
N PHE A 19 30.85 6.48 27.15
CA PHE A 19 31.60 5.82 28.20
C PHE A 19 30.55 5.52 29.26
N ALA A 20 30.20 4.25 29.42
CA ALA A 20 29.62 3.81 30.66
C ALA A 20 30.56 4.32 31.75
N GLU A 21 30.05 5.19 32.63
CA GLU A 21 30.68 5.34 33.93
C GLU A 21 30.85 3.92 34.49
N PRO A 22 31.99 3.58 35.10
CA PRO A 22 32.19 2.24 35.62
C PRO A 22 31.10 1.99 36.67
N ASP A 23 30.05 1.27 36.27
CA ASP A 23 29.05 0.73 37.18
C ASP A 23 29.82 -0.12 38.18
N SER A 24 29.87 0.42 39.38
CA SER A 24 30.34 -0.22 40.59
C SER A 24 29.41 -1.37 40.92
N GLU A 25 29.64 -2.57 40.38
CA GLU A 25 29.09 -3.80 40.96
C GLU A 25 29.90 -5.05 40.55
N CYS A 26 31.12 -5.20 41.08
CA CYS A 26 31.66 -6.54 41.31
C CYS A 26 31.07 -7.06 42.63
N ARG A 27 29.81 -7.50 42.62
CA ARG A 27 29.25 -8.35 43.68
C ARG A 27 29.55 -9.81 43.34
N GLY A 28 30.71 -10.28 43.76
CA GLY A 28 30.96 -11.69 44.00
C GLY A 28 30.78 -11.94 45.49
N GLU A 29 29.90 -12.87 45.85
CA GLU A 29 29.67 -13.29 47.23
C GLU A 29 30.95 -13.77 47.91
N GLU A 30 31.01 -13.44 49.19
CA GLU A 30 32.10 -13.67 50.12
C GLU A 30 32.29 -15.16 50.39
N GLN A 31 33.49 -15.68 50.08
CA GLN A 31 34.06 -16.84 50.78
C GLN A 31 35.60 -16.82 50.66
N ASP A 32 36.20 -16.33 51.75
CA ASP A 32 37.55 -16.55 52.29
C ASP A 32 38.82 -16.46 51.40
N GLN A 33 39.68 -15.48 51.75
CA GLN A 33 41.16 -15.48 51.69
C GLN A 33 41.94 -15.01 50.41
N PRO A 34 43.20 -14.53 50.54
CA PRO A 34 43.49 -13.11 50.69
C PRO A 34 44.33 -12.47 49.55
N GLY A 35 44.10 -11.18 49.33
CA GLY A 35 45.14 -10.20 48.94
C GLY A 35 45.54 -10.12 47.47
N VAL A 36 44.95 -9.19 46.71
CA VAL A 36 45.65 -8.52 45.60
C VAL A 36 45.40 -7.01 45.66
N CYS A 37 46.51 -6.28 45.74
CA CYS A 37 46.59 -4.84 45.86
C CYS A 37 46.16 -4.16 44.53
N CYS A 38 45.13 -3.31 44.56
CA CYS A 38 44.81 -2.41 43.44
C CYS A 38 45.88 -1.31 43.33
N SER A 39 46.84 -1.47 42.41
CA SER A 39 47.77 -0.38 42.09
C SER A 39 47.07 0.68 41.24
N ARG A 40 46.86 1.87 41.83
CA ARG A 40 46.54 3.10 41.10
C ARG A 40 47.72 3.49 40.21
N ARG A 41 47.57 3.33 38.89
CA ARG A 41 48.33 4.11 37.90
C ARG A 41 47.37 4.84 36.97
N SER A 42 47.55 6.16 36.92
CA SER A 42 46.83 7.07 36.03
C SER A 42 46.82 6.56 34.59
N VAL A 43 45.62 6.42 34.02
CA VAL A 43 45.41 6.07 32.61
C VAL A 43 45.84 7.28 31.76
N ARG A 44 47.11 7.32 31.34
CA ARG A 44 47.52 8.16 30.21
C ARG A 44 47.25 7.38 28.93
N ARG A 45 46.44 7.98 28.04
CA ARG A 45 46.23 7.68 26.62
C ARG A 45 46.42 6.21 26.23
N LEU A 46 45.32 5.46 26.21
CA LEU A 46 45.21 4.26 25.40
C LEU A 46 45.24 4.66 23.92
N GLN A 47 46.45 4.71 23.34
CA GLN A 47 46.62 4.61 21.90
C GLN A 47 46.37 3.15 21.48
N THR A 48 45.62 3.04 20.40
CA THR A 48 45.03 1.86 19.80
C THR A 48 46.03 0.77 19.39
N ASP A 49 45.52 -0.46 19.45
CA ASP A 49 45.86 -1.64 18.65
C ASP A 49 47.27 -2.25 18.81
N GLU A 50 47.30 -3.58 18.74
CA GLU A 50 48.49 -4.45 18.68
C GLU A 50 49.36 -4.64 19.95
N SER A 51 49.48 -3.66 20.83
CA SER A 51 50.43 -3.71 21.95
C SER A 51 49.98 -4.56 23.16
N ILE A 52 48.67 -4.73 23.37
CA ILE A 52 48.12 -5.55 24.47
C ILE A 52 48.36 -7.05 24.24
N CYS A 53 48.31 -7.53 22.99
CA CYS A 53 48.58 -8.95 22.68
C CYS A 53 50.08 -9.31 22.70
N ARG A 54 51.00 -8.32 22.65
CA ARG A 54 52.45 -8.55 22.80
C ARG A 54 52.92 -8.52 24.25
N GLY A 55 52.08 -8.05 25.18
CA GLY A 55 52.41 -7.81 26.58
C GLY A 55 52.09 -8.94 27.56
N LEU A 56 51.97 -10.20 27.10
CA LEU A 56 51.81 -11.31 28.03
C LEU A 56 53.17 -11.72 28.60
N GLY A 57 53.41 -11.23 29.81
CA GLY A 57 54.54 -11.60 30.65
C GLY A 57 54.71 -13.11 30.73
N ARG A 58 55.96 -13.53 30.82
CA ARG A 58 56.34 -14.91 31.08
C ARG A 58 55.78 -15.31 32.45
N TRP A 59 54.78 -16.18 32.49
CA TRP A 59 54.38 -16.84 33.73
C TRP A 59 55.12 -18.17 33.84
N GLN A 60 55.94 -18.31 34.87
CA GLN A 60 56.58 -19.58 35.23
C GLN A 60 55.77 -20.27 36.32
N ILE A 61 55.32 -21.49 36.05
CA ILE A 61 54.91 -22.45 37.08
C ILE A 61 55.82 -23.68 36.88
N GLY A 62 56.88 -23.77 37.69
CA GLY A 62 57.93 -24.80 37.55
C GLY A 62 58.80 -24.69 36.28
N ARG A 63 59.56 -25.75 35.97
CA ARG A 63 60.50 -25.81 34.81
C ARG A 63 59.85 -26.13 33.45
N ARG A 64 58.55 -25.87 33.26
CA ARG A 64 57.88 -26.10 31.98
C ARG A 64 57.22 -24.81 31.48
N LEU A 65 57.69 -24.34 30.32
CA LEU A 65 57.10 -23.20 29.62
C LEU A 65 55.78 -23.65 28.98
N LEU A 66 54.65 -23.26 29.56
CA LEU A 66 53.36 -23.34 28.88
C LEU A 66 53.14 -22.03 28.12
N LYS A 67 53.26 -22.10 26.79
CA LYS A 67 52.84 -21.02 25.89
C LYS A 67 51.31 -21.01 25.81
N TYR A 68 50.67 -20.18 26.63
CA TYR A 68 49.26 -19.84 26.41
C TYR A 68 49.20 -18.73 25.35
N ARG A 69 48.73 -19.05 24.15
CA ARG A 69 48.36 -18.05 23.14
C ARG A 69 46.85 -17.85 23.24
N PRO A 70 46.35 -16.78 23.89
CA PRO A 70 44.96 -16.41 23.66
C PRO A 70 44.82 -16.05 22.19
N SER A 71 43.80 -16.59 21.54
CA SER A 71 43.46 -16.31 20.16
C SER A 71 43.00 -14.85 20.03
N CYS A 72 43.92 -13.90 19.88
CA CYS A 72 43.63 -12.49 19.53
C CYS A 72 42.94 -12.34 18.15
N HIS A 73 42.64 -13.45 17.47
CA HIS A 73 41.98 -13.52 16.18
C HIS A 73 40.50 -13.10 16.25
N ILE A 74 39.83 -13.29 17.39
CA ILE A 74 38.40 -12.95 17.54
C ILE A 74 38.14 -11.44 17.44
N VAL A 75 39.07 -10.61 17.92
CA VAL A 75 38.91 -9.14 17.89
C VAL A 75 38.94 -8.62 16.46
N HIS A 76 39.81 -9.18 15.61
CA HIS A 76 39.86 -8.83 14.19
C HIS A 76 38.62 -9.33 13.44
N LEU A 77 38.14 -10.54 13.73
CA LEU A 77 36.90 -11.05 13.15
C LEU A 77 35.69 -10.17 13.51
N VAL A 78 35.52 -9.83 14.78
CA VAL A 78 34.40 -8.98 15.23
C VAL A 78 34.52 -7.58 14.63
N ARG A 79 35.74 -7.03 14.57
CA ARG A 79 36.02 -5.73 13.96
C ARG A 79 35.69 -5.71 12.46
N ASP A 80 36.10 -6.72 11.71
CA ASP A 80 35.88 -6.79 10.27
C ASP A 80 34.40 -6.99 9.95
N GLN A 81 33.70 -7.83 10.72
CA GLN A 81 32.24 -7.98 10.61
C GLN A 81 31.51 -6.69 10.97
N TYR A 82 31.94 -6.02 12.04
CA TYR A 82 31.37 -4.74 12.45
C TYR A 82 31.60 -3.63 11.42
N TYR A 83 32.78 -3.57 10.81
CA TYR A 83 33.06 -2.63 9.72
C TYR A 83 32.26 -2.96 8.46
N LYS A 84 32.05 -4.25 8.16
CA LYS A 84 31.23 -4.68 7.03
C LYS A 84 29.76 -4.25 7.21
N ILE A 85 29.16 -4.54 8.37
CA ILE A 85 27.78 -4.14 8.69
C ILE A 85 27.64 -2.62 8.67
N ARG A 86 28.62 -1.89 9.25
CA ARG A 86 28.57 -0.43 9.22
C ARG A 86 28.80 0.14 7.83
N SER A 87 29.52 -0.54 6.95
CA SER A 87 29.85 0.02 5.63
C SER A 87 28.66 0.09 4.69
N GLU A 88 27.52 -0.49 5.07
CA GLU A 88 26.32 -0.56 4.28
C GLU A 88 25.19 0.20 4.95
N VAL A 89 24.48 1.02 4.18
CA VAL A 89 23.28 1.74 4.62
C VAL A 89 22.13 1.25 3.76
N GLU A 90 21.17 0.60 4.39
CA GLU A 90 19.94 0.13 3.76
C GLU A 90 18.75 0.85 4.40
N LEU A 91 17.88 1.44 3.57
CA LEU A 91 16.63 2.04 4.04
C LEU A 91 15.50 1.01 4.01
N LYS A 92 14.70 1.03 5.07
CA LYS A 92 13.47 0.27 5.22
C LYS A 92 12.33 1.21 5.60
N ASP A 93 11.16 0.98 5.02
CA ASP A 93 9.92 1.66 5.41
C ASP A 93 8.92 0.72 6.07
N SER A 94 7.96 1.36 6.74
CA SER A 94 6.76 0.75 7.29
C SER A 94 5.50 1.21 6.55
N ALA A 95 5.59 1.46 5.23
CA ALA A 95 4.46 1.98 4.46
C ALA A 95 3.34 0.93 4.34
N PRO A 96 2.06 1.35 4.34
CA PRO A 96 0.93 0.46 4.11
C PRO A 96 0.81 0.05 2.63
N ASP A 97 0.08 -1.05 2.37
CA ASP A 97 0.02 -1.71 1.06
C ASP A 97 -0.54 -0.83 -0.09
N PHE A 98 -1.35 0.18 0.24
CA PHE A 98 -1.91 1.11 -0.77
C PHE A 98 -0.90 2.17 -1.24
N LEU A 99 0.27 2.27 -0.58
CA LEU A 99 1.38 3.14 -0.96
C LEU A 99 2.52 2.32 -1.55
N ARG A 100 2.93 2.66 -2.77
CA ARG A 100 4.14 2.14 -3.40
C ARG A 100 5.29 3.11 -3.15
N VAL A 101 6.26 2.67 -2.35
CA VAL A 101 7.50 3.42 -2.09
C VAL A 101 8.62 2.87 -2.97
N SER A 102 9.28 3.76 -3.71
CA SER A 102 10.45 3.42 -4.52
C SER A 102 11.64 4.30 -4.15
N TYR A 103 12.84 3.73 -4.26
CA TYR A 103 14.07 4.36 -3.80
C TYR A 103 15.07 4.49 -4.93
N LYS A 104 15.75 5.63 -4.96
CA LYS A 104 16.95 5.87 -5.74
C LYS A 104 18.03 6.38 -4.80
N SER A 105 19.26 5.90 -4.96
CA SER A 105 20.38 6.28 -4.13
C SER A 105 21.48 6.93 -4.97
N LYS A 106 22.10 7.97 -4.39
CA LYS A 106 23.28 8.64 -4.92
C LYS A 106 24.39 8.57 -3.87
N CYS A 107 25.15 7.48 -3.93
CA CYS A 107 26.22 7.22 -2.97
C CYS A 107 27.52 7.90 -3.43
N LEU A 108 28.16 8.72 -2.57
CA LEU A 108 29.55 9.20 -2.72
C LEU A 108 29.96 9.76 -4.11
N GLY A 109 29.04 10.47 -4.78
CA GLY A 109 29.31 11.08 -6.09
C GLY A 109 29.16 10.15 -7.29
N ASN A 110 28.68 8.92 -7.09
CA ASN A 110 28.26 8.04 -8.17
C ASN A 110 26.97 8.56 -8.82
N ALA A 111 26.69 8.05 -10.02
CA ALA A 111 25.41 8.27 -10.68
C ALA A 111 24.24 7.80 -9.79
N GLU A 112 23.07 8.40 -9.97
CA GLU A 112 21.86 7.98 -9.27
C GLU A 112 21.45 6.58 -9.77
N VAL A 113 21.21 5.65 -8.85
CA VAL A 113 20.84 4.26 -9.14
C VAL A 113 19.56 3.90 -8.38
N SER A 114 18.64 3.17 -9.00
CA SER A 114 17.39 2.68 -8.37
C SER A 114 17.66 1.57 -7.35
N THR A 115 18.19 1.94 -6.18
CA THR A 115 18.41 1.04 -5.05
C THR A 115 18.12 1.76 -3.73
N ASN A 116 17.72 1.00 -2.71
CA ASN A 116 17.59 1.46 -1.32
C ASN A 116 18.87 1.22 -0.48
N VAL A 117 19.96 0.80 -1.14
CA VAL A 117 21.21 0.37 -0.49
C VAL A 117 22.39 1.20 -0.99
N CYS A 118 23.25 1.64 -0.06
CA CYS A 118 24.55 2.21 -0.35
C CYS A 118 25.66 1.42 0.36
N SER A 119 26.58 0.83 -0.39
CA SER A 119 27.75 0.11 0.15
C SER A 119 29.00 1.00 0.21
N GLY A 120 29.93 0.69 1.10
CA GLY A 120 31.23 1.37 1.21
C GLY A 120 31.21 2.70 1.99
N VAL A 121 30.14 3.00 2.73
CA VAL A 121 29.95 4.28 3.44
C VAL A 121 30.79 4.33 4.72
N LYS A 122 31.66 5.33 4.83
CA LYS A 122 32.52 5.56 6.01
C LYS A 122 31.90 6.60 6.95
N VAL A 123 32.45 6.67 8.17
CA VAL A 123 32.02 7.66 9.15
C VAL A 123 32.35 9.06 8.64
N GLY A 124 31.38 9.97 8.70
CA GLY A 124 31.52 11.33 8.17
C GLY A 124 30.99 11.51 6.75
N ASP A 125 30.83 10.42 5.99
CA ASP A 125 30.27 10.44 4.65
C ASP A 125 28.78 10.79 4.67
N GLN A 126 28.34 11.45 3.60
CA GLN A 126 26.96 11.82 3.36
C GLN A 126 26.49 11.17 2.07
N VAL A 127 25.34 10.50 2.13
CA VAL A 127 24.68 9.88 0.99
C VAL A 127 23.27 10.47 0.84
N GLU A 128 22.80 10.54 -0.40
CA GLU A 128 21.49 11.09 -0.74
C GLU A 128 20.59 9.97 -1.25
N PHE A 129 19.38 9.88 -0.71
CA PHE A 129 18.33 8.97 -1.18
C PHE A 129 17.16 9.80 -1.70
N SER A 130 16.80 9.59 -2.96
CA SER A 130 15.57 10.11 -3.56
C SER A 130 14.47 9.08 -3.37
N VAL A 131 13.40 9.46 -2.67
CA VAL A 131 12.26 8.59 -2.36
C VAL A 131 11.06 9.06 -3.17
N GLU A 132 10.44 8.16 -3.91
CA GLU A 132 9.21 8.42 -4.66
C GLU A 132 8.08 7.58 -4.05
N VAL A 133 7.01 8.25 -3.64
CA VAL A 133 5.85 7.64 -3.01
C VAL A 133 4.65 7.82 -3.93
N GLU A 134 3.99 6.71 -4.26
CA GLU A 134 2.86 6.68 -5.17
C GLU A 134 1.66 6.01 -4.52
N ALA A 135 0.50 6.66 -4.56
CA ALA A 135 -0.75 6.05 -4.12
C ALA A 135 -1.32 5.15 -5.22
N VAL A 136 -1.33 3.83 -4.96
CA VAL A 136 -1.85 2.82 -5.90
C VAL A 136 -3.37 2.70 -5.80
N GLY A 137 -3.92 2.97 -4.61
CA GLY A 137 -5.36 2.90 -4.36
C GLY A 137 -5.78 3.82 -3.23
N CYS A 138 -7.10 3.87 -3.04
CA CYS A 138 -7.73 4.56 -1.92
C CYS A 138 -7.89 3.60 -0.74
N PRO A 139 -7.36 3.94 0.44
CA PRO A 139 -7.56 3.13 1.63
C PRO A 139 -9.04 3.12 2.03
N VAL A 140 -9.47 2.01 2.63
CA VAL A 140 -10.87 1.76 3.03
C VAL A 140 -11.19 2.40 4.39
N ASP A 141 -10.17 2.64 5.22
CA ASP A 141 -10.32 3.30 6.50
C ASP A 141 -10.35 4.84 6.33
N PRO A 142 -11.22 5.55 7.07
CA PRO A 142 -11.41 6.99 6.95
C PRO A 142 -10.39 7.82 7.76
N GLU A 143 -9.23 7.26 8.12
CA GLU A 143 -8.14 8.12 8.60
C GLU A 143 -7.60 8.90 7.41
N GLU A 144 -7.97 10.19 7.32
CA GLU A 144 -7.60 11.07 6.20
C GLU A 144 -6.08 11.28 6.06
N SER A 145 -5.30 10.92 7.08
CA SER A 145 -3.85 11.04 7.09
C SER A 145 -3.19 9.77 7.59
N TYR A 146 -2.28 9.22 6.79
CA TYR A 146 -1.47 8.07 7.15
C TYR A 146 -0.04 8.50 7.42
N THR A 147 0.52 8.01 8.51
CA THR A 147 1.89 8.28 8.91
C THR A 147 2.69 6.98 8.86
N PHE A 148 3.76 6.97 8.07
CA PHE A 148 4.72 5.86 8.08
C PHE A 148 6.14 6.37 8.33
N ARG A 149 7.04 5.44 8.65
CA ARG A 149 8.43 5.76 9.01
C ARG A 149 9.39 5.15 8.01
N ILE A 150 10.41 5.92 7.65
CA ILE A 150 11.56 5.46 6.88
C ILE A 150 12.77 5.51 7.80
N SER A 151 13.46 4.39 7.97
CA SER A 151 14.65 4.30 8.83
C SER A 151 15.76 3.48 8.19
N PRO A 152 17.04 3.79 8.52
CA PRO A 152 18.13 2.90 8.18
C PRO A 152 18.09 1.65 9.06
N VAL A 153 18.37 0.50 8.47
CA VAL A 153 18.44 -0.77 9.20
C VAL A 153 19.51 -0.68 10.30
N GLY A 154 19.15 -1.11 11.51
CA GLY A 154 20.08 -1.16 12.65
C GLY A 154 20.35 0.19 13.34
N VAL A 155 19.59 1.24 13.02
CA VAL A 155 19.66 2.56 13.68
C VAL A 155 18.29 2.93 14.24
N ASN A 156 18.26 3.52 15.44
CA ASN A 156 17.03 4.04 16.06
C ASN A 156 16.77 5.51 15.71
N GLU A 157 16.97 5.87 14.44
CA GLU A 157 16.64 7.18 13.89
C GLU A 157 15.71 6.95 12.70
N TYR A 158 14.69 7.78 12.55
CA TYR A 158 13.69 7.63 11.50
C TYR A 158 13.20 8.99 11.02
N VAL A 159 12.72 8.99 9.79
CA VAL A 159 11.98 10.10 9.19
C VAL A 159 10.51 9.71 9.18
N GLN A 160 9.67 10.58 9.71
CA GLN A 160 8.23 10.41 9.67
C GLN A 160 7.69 11.07 8.39
N VAL A 161 6.87 10.33 7.65
CA VAL A 161 6.23 10.80 6.41
C VAL A 161 4.73 10.78 6.64
N ASP A 162 4.13 11.96 6.61
CA ASP A 162 2.69 12.14 6.74
C ASP A 162 2.08 12.29 5.34
N VAL A 163 1.15 11.40 4.99
CA VAL A 163 0.52 11.31 3.67
C VAL A 163 -0.97 11.52 3.81
N SER A 164 -1.50 12.54 3.16
CA SER A 164 -2.93 12.72 2.96
C SER A 164 -3.32 12.28 1.56
N VAL A 165 -4.27 11.34 1.47
CA VAL A 165 -4.79 10.85 0.19
C VAL A 165 -6.19 11.39 0.01
N PHE A 166 -6.41 12.14 -1.07
CA PHE A 166 -7.72 12.68 -1.42
C PHE A 166 -8.44 11.70 -2.35
N CYS A 167 -9.33 10.91 -1.78
CA CYS A 167 -10.15 9.92 -2.50
C CYS A 167 -11.52 10.48 -2.91
N ASP A 168 -11.98 11.53 -2.23
CA ASP A 168 -13.22 12.19 -2.55
C ASP A 168 -13.03 13.33 -3.56
N CYS A 169 -14.05 13.49 -4.39
CA CYS A 169 -14.17 14.60 -5.31
C CYS A 169 -14.88 15.76 -4.59
N SER A 170 -14.45 16.99 -4.83
CA SER A 170 -15.05 18.18 -4.19
C SER A 170 -16.56 18.32 -4.43
N CYS A 171 -17.08 17.76 -5.52
CA CYS A 171 -18.50 17.80 -5.89
C CYS A 171 -19.40 16.81 -5.12
N LYS A 172 -18.85 15.88 -4.33
CA LYS A 172 -19.65 15.02 -3.43
C LYS A 172 -20.20 15.79 -2.22
N LEU A 173 -19.68 16.99 -1.94
CA LEU A 173 -20.19 17.83 -0.85
C LEU A 173 -21.57 18.41 -1.17
N ASP A 174 -21.91 18.51 -2.46
CA ASP A 174 -23.17 19.06 -2.97
C ASP A 174 -24.13 17.94 -3.39
N GLU A 175 -24.20 16.85 -2.61
CA GLU A 175 -25.16 15.79 -2.86
C GLU A 175 -26.57 16.23 -2.48
N GLU A 176 -27.45 16.24 -3.48
CA GLU A 176 -28.86 16.58 -3.31
C GLU A 176 -29.70 15.31 -3.39
N ALA A 177 -30.05 14.75 -2.23
CA ALA A 177 -30.99 13.64 -2.16
C ALA A 177 -32.38 14.07 -2.66
N ASN A 178 -33.05 13.20 -3.43
CA ASN A 178 -34.32 13.50 -4.10
C ASN A 178 -34.27 14.80 -4.92
N SER A 179 -33.16 15.02 -5.64
CA SER A 179 -32.99 16.26 -6.42
C SER A 179 -34.05 16.34 -7.53
N THR A 180 -34.57 17.55 -7.75
CA THR A 180 -35.46 17.85 -8.87
C THR A 180 -34.79 17.63 -10.23
N ARG A 181 -33.45 17.65 -10.28
CA ARG A 181 -32.66 17.31 -11.47
C ARG A 181 -32.68 15.82 -11.81
N CYS A 182 -33.05 14.99 -10.83
CA CYS A 182 -33.22 13.54 -10.95
C CYS A 182 -34.70 13.16 -10.82
N SER A 183 -35.60 14.03 -11.29
CA SER A 183 -37.06 13.83 -11.23
C SER A 183 -37.62 13.59 -9.82
N GLY A 184 -36.85 13.91 -8.77
CA GLY A 184 -37.19 13.59 -7.37
C GLY A 184 -37.02 12.11 -7.00
N HIS A 185 -36.42 11.29 -7.87
CA HIS A 185 -36.28 9.84 -7.74
C HIS A 185 -34.81 9.38 -7.69
N GLY A 186 -33.95 10.20 -7.10
CA GLY A 186 -32.54 9.88 -6.96
C GLY A 186 -31.73 10.98 -6.28
N THR A 187 -30.48 10.66 -6.00
CA THR A 187 -29.49 11.59 -5.47
C THR A 187 -28.66 12.19 -6.60
N TYR A 188 -28.65 13.52 -6.71
CA TYR A 188 -27.79 14.22 -7.68
C TYR A 188 -26.42 14.45 -7.08
N SER A 189 -25.38 13.91 -7.72
CA SER A 189 -23.98 14.02 -7.28
C SER A 189 -23.07 14.25 -8.48
N CYS A 190 -22.21 15.27 -8.43
CA CYS A 190 -21.19 15.53 -9.46
C CYS A 190 -21.70 15.57 -10.92
N GLY A 191 -22.93 16.04 -11.17
CA GLY A 191 -23.49 16.11 -12.52
C GLY A 191 -24.24 14.87 -13.00
N ILE A 192 -24.37 13.85 -12.15
CA ILE A 192 -25.01 12.57 -12.48
C ILE A 192 -26.09 12.27 -11.43
N CYS A 193 -27.15 11.59 -11.84
CA CYS A 193 -28.19 11.09 -10.96
C CYS A 193 -27.93 9.63 -10.56
N SER A 194 -27.87 9.36 -9.26
CA SER A 194 -27.95 8.01 -8.69
C SER A 194 -29.40 7.72 -8.34
N CYS A 195 -30.09 6.96 -9.19
CA CYS A 195 -31.52 6.70 -9.04
C CYS A 195 -31.82 5.74 -7.89
N ASP A 196 -32.93 6.01 -7.18
CA ASP A 196 -33.41 5.19 -6.07
C ASP A 196 -34.42 4.15 -6.57
N GLY A 197 -34.45 2.97 -5.95
CA GLY A 197 -35.50 1.97 -6.20
C GLY A 197 -35.57 1.48 -7.67
N PRO A 198 -36.76 1.36 -8.27
CA PRO A 198 -36.94 0.90 -9.65
C PRO A 198 -36.83 2.05 -10.65
N TYR A 199 -36.18 3.18 -10.35
CA TYR A 199 -36.09 4.28 -11.33
C TYR A 199 -34.78 4.21 -12.11
N SER A 200 -34.85 4.49 -13.41
CA SER A 200 -33.69 4.49 -14.31
C SER A 200 -33.76 5.64 -15.31
N GLY A 201 -32.67 5.82 -16.07
CA GLY A 201 -32.50 6.95 -16.99
C GLY A 201 -31.48 7.97 -16.49
N LEU A 202 -31.19 8.98 -17.32
CA LEU A 202 -30.18 10.00 -16.99
C LEU A 202 -30.65 10.91 -15.84
N HIS A 203 -31.95 11.07 -15.71
CA HIS A 203 -32.64 11.92 -14.75
C HIS A 203 -33.65 11.12 -13.91
N CYS A 204 -33.50 9.79 -13.81
CA CYS A 204 -34.41 8.89 -13.10
C CYS A 204 -35.88 9.07 -13.54
N GLU A 205 -36.08 9.32 -14.82
CA GLU A 205 -37.36 9.62 -15.44
C GLU A 205 -38.18 8.38 -15.79
N CYS A 206 -37.54 7.20 -15.83
CA CYS A 206 -38.18 5.94 -16.20
C CYS A 206 -38.45 5.10 -14.96
N LEU A 207 -39.56 4.36 -14.95
CA LEU A 207 -39.84 3.31 -13.97
C LEU A 207 -39.46 1.96 -14.59
N ASP A 208 -38.70 1.13 -13.90
CA ASP A 208 -38.23 -0.19 -14.35
C ASP A 208 -39.38 -1.19 -14.49
N GLU A 209 -40.54 -0.91 -13.90
CA GLU A 209 -41.78 -1.66 -14.19
C GLU A 209 -42.26 -1.47 -15.64
N ASP A 210 -41.81 -0.41 -16.33
CA ASP A 210 -42.01 -0.24 -17.78
C ASP A 210 -41.04 -1.12 -18.60
N ILE A 211 -39.97 -1.64 -17.98
CA ILE A 211 -39.08 -2.67 -18.52
C ILE A 211 -39.57 -4.08 -18.11
N ASP A 212 -40.58 -4.16 -17.25
CA ASP A 212 -41.22 -5.42 -16.84
C ASP A 212 -42.45 -5.78 -17.71
N ARG A 213 -42.38 -5.42 -18.99
CA ARG A 213 -42.91 -6.30 -20.03
C ARG A 213 -41.74 -6.89 -20.78
N ASN A 214 -41.15 -7.87 -20.12
CA ASN A 214 -40.14 -8.84 -20.51
C ASN A 214 -40.48 -9.56 -21.84
N ARG A 215 -40.69 -8.80 -22.92
CA ARG A 215 -41.08 -9.20 -24.28
C ARG A 215 -39.89 -9.24 -25.24
N ALA A 216 -38.76 -8.62 -24.86
CA ALA A 216 -37.55 -8.53 -25.67
C ALA A 216 -36.28 -8.47 -24.83
N LEU A 217 -35.18 -9.05 -25.34
CA LEU A 217 -33.82 -8.61 -25.04
C LEU A 217 -33.33 -7.75 -26.22
N CYS A 218 -33.31 -6.43 -26.05
CA CYS A 218 -32.79 -5.49 -27.03
C CYS A 218 -31.39 -5.03 -26.61
N VAL A 219 -30.38 -5.20 -27.47
CA VAL A 219 -29.04 -4.67 -27.20
C VAL A 219 -29.07 -3.16 -27.41
N ALA A 220 -28.47 -2.40 -26.49
CA ALA A 220 -28.48 -0.92 -26.41
C ALA A 220 -27.93 -0.16 -27.64
N SER A 221 -27.64 -0.84 -28.75
CA SER A 221 -27.19 -0.27 -30.03
C SER A 221 -28.30 -0.17 -31.09
N GLY A 222 -29.54 -0.52 -30.76
CA GLY A 222 -30.72 0.09 -31.40
C GLY A 222 -31.17 -0.47 -32.74
N GLN A 223 -30.98 -1.76 -33.05
CA GLN A 223 -31.59 -2.33 -34.27
C GLN A 223 -31.89 -3.84 -34.27
N GLU A 224 -31.55 -4.58 -33.20
CA GLU A 224 -31.83 -6.02 -33.14
C GLU A 224 -32.32 -6.41 -31.75
N CYS A 225 -33.62 -6.71 -31.67
CA CYS A 225 -34.29 -7.19 -30.47
C CYS A 225 -34.61 -8.68 -30.65
N VAL A 226 -34.24 -9.51 -29.67
CA VAL A 226 -34.65 -10.91 -29.61
C VAL A 226 -35.96 -10.98 -28.84
N CYS A 227 -37.06 -11.26 -29.54
CA CYS A 227 -38.39 -11.36 -28.95
C CYS A 227 -38.58 -12.70 -28.22
N LYS A 228 -39.33 -12.67 -27.12
CA LYS A 228 -39.78 -13.90 -26.45
C LYS A 228 -40.92 -14.56 -27.22
N ASP A 229 -41.15 -15.85 -26.95
CA ASP A 229 -42.24 -16.62 -27.55
C ASP A 229 -43.57 -15.86 -27.43
N GLY A 230 -44.26 -15.70 -28.56
CA GLY A 230 -45.51 -14.94 -28.63
C GLY A 230 -45.38 -13.49 -29.08
N TRP A 231 -44.17 -12.99 -29.37
CA TRP A 231 -43.90 -11.59 -29.74
C TRP A 231 -43.05 -11.47 -31.02
N THR A 232 -43.34 -10.46 -31.83
CA THR A 232 -42.66 -10.15 -33.10
C THR A 232 -42.54 -8.64 -33.31
N GLY A 233 -41.79 -8.23 -34.33
CA GLY A 233 -41.54 -6.81 -34.66
C GLY A 233 -40.15 -6.35 -34.21
N LEU A 234 -39.73 -5.19 -34.71
CA LEU A 234 -38.39 -4.61 -34.47
C LEU A 234 -38.12 -4.30 -32.99
N ASP A 235 -39.18 -4.02 -32.24
CA ASP A 235 -39.19 -3.69 -30.81
C ASP A 235 -39.97 -4.74 -29.99
N CYS A 236 -40.34 -5.87 -30.60
CA CYS A 236 -41.17 -6.92 -30.01
C CYS A 236 -42.51 -6.41 -29.42
N SER A 237 -43.08 -5.37 -30.02
CA SER A 237 -44.36 -4.79 -29.61
C SER A 237 -45.59 -5.56 -30.12
N CYS A 238 -45.43 -6.41 -31.14
CA CYS A 238 -46.53 -7.10 -31.82
C CYS A 238 -46.74 -8.50 -31.27
N THR A 239 -47.92 -8.78 -30.69
CA THR A 239 -48.28 -10.14 -30.23
C THR A 239 -48.58 -11.05 -31.42
N THR A 240 -48.17 -12.32 -31.32
CA THR A 240 -48.61 -13.38 -32.25
C THR A 240 -49.84 -14.14 -31.74
N ASP A 241 -50.32 -13.82 -30.53
CA ASP A 241 -51.54 -14.41 -29.99
C ASP A 241 -52.77 -13.88 -30.75
N THR A 242 -53.56 -14.81 -31.30
CA THR A 242 -54.80 -14.51 -32.04
C THR A 242 -56.05 -14.63 -31.18
N ALA A 243 -55.95 -15.01 -29.90
CA ALA A 243 -57.10 -15.19 -29.01
C ALA A 243 -57.94 -13.92 -28.87
N THR A 244 -57.32 -12.74 -28.90
CA THR A 244 -58.01 -11.44 -28.80
C THR A 244 -58.80 -11.08 -30.07
N CYS A 245 -58.54 -11.76 -31.19
CA CYS A 245 -59.20 -11.55 -32.47
C CYS A 245 -60.36 -12.53 -32.71
N VAL A 246 -60.68 -13.38 -31.73
CA VAL A 246 -61.78 -14.34 -31.80
C VAL A 246 -62.88 -13.91 -30.84
N ALA A 247 -64.10 -13.73 -31.34
CA ALA A 247 -65.23 -13.34 -30.51
C ALA A 247 -65.69 -14.52 -29.62
N PRO A 248 -66.17 -14.25 -28.39
CA PRO A 248 -66.61 -15.31 -27.49
C PRO A 248 -67.79 -16.10 -28.08
N GLY A 249 -67.60 -17.40 -28.30
CA GLY A 249 -68.60 -18.30 -28.91
C GLY A 249 -68.49 -18.44 -30.43
N GLU A 250 -67.48 -17.82 -31.06
CA GLU A 250 -67.13 -18.04 -32.46
C GLU A 250 -65.75 -18.69 -32.57
N ASP A 251 -65.52 -19.48 -33.62
CA ASP A 251 -64.19 -20.07 -33.92
C ASP A 251 -63.44 -19.27 -35.01
N ARG A 252 -64.05 -18.21 -35.54
CA ARG A 252 -63.52 -17.45 -36.68
C ARG A 252 -62.74 -16.24 -36.20
N ILE A 253 -61.49 -16.14 -36.66
CA ILE A 253 -60.65 -14.95 -36.47
C ILE A 253 -61.25 -13.79 -37.25
N CYS A 254 -61.44 -12.65 -36.59
CA CYS A 254 -62.00 -11.42 -37.15
C CYS A 254 -63.33 -11.64 -37.90
N SER A 255 -64.14 -12.59 -37.40
CA SER A 255 -65.41 -13.04 -37.98
C SER A 255 -65.32 -13.42 -39.48
N GLY A 256 -64.12 -13.70 -40.00
CA GLY A 256 -63.87 -14.02 -41.41
C GLY A 256 -63.77 -12.83 -42.38
N HIS A 257 -63.73 -11.60 -41.87
CA HIS A 257 -63.73 -10.37 -42.68
C HIS A 257 -62.43 -9.56 -42.59
N GLY A 258 -61.37 -10.15 -42.03
CA GLY A 258 -60.10 -9.46 -41.85
C GLY A 258 -58.99 -10.39 -41.38
N GLU A 259 -57.82 -9.81 -41.21
CA GLU A 259 -56.63 -10.48 -40.68
C GLU A 259 -56.33 -9.99 -39.26
N CYS A 260 -55.90 -10.90 -38.38
CA CYS A 260 -55.46 -10.53 -37.04
C CYS A 260 -53.98 -10.12 -37.08
N VAL A 261 -53.73 -8.82 -36.88
CA VAL A 261 -52.38 -8.24 -36.86
C VAL A 261 -52.13 -7.64 -35.48
N CYS A 262 -51.09 -8.13 -34.79
CA CYS A 262 -50.72 -7.68 -33.44
C CYS A 262 -51.86 -7.73 -32.41
N GLY A 263 -52.72 -8.75 -32.49
CA GLY A 263 -53.85 -8.93 -31.58
C GLY A 263 -55.08 -8.04 -31.89
N ALA A 264 -55.09 -7.35 -33.04
CA ALA A 264 -56.20 -6.55 -33.51
C ALA A 264 -56.66 -6.96 -34.92
N CYS A 265 -57.96 -6.87 -35.19
CA CYS A 265 -58.52 -7.21 -36.49
C CYS A 265 -58.37 -6.05 -37.49
N VAL A 266 -57.65 -6.29 -38.57
CA VAL A 266 -57.57 -5.42 -39.74
C VAL A 266 -58.57 -5.94 -40.76
N CYS A 267 -59.74 -5.31 -40.83
CA CYS A 267 -60.80 -5.68 -41.76
C CYS A 267 -60.44 -5.28 -43.20
N ALA A 268 -60.63 -6.18 -44.15
CA ALA A 268 -60.57 -5.84 -45.57
C ALA A 268 -61.91 -5.19 -45.98
N ALA A 269 -61.83 -4.05 -46.68
CA ALA A 269 -62.99 -3.28 -47.14
C ALA A 269 -63.77 -3.98 -48.26
#